data_AF-A0A7C3Y2K9-F1
#
_entry.id   AF-A0A7C3Y2K9-F1
#
_cell.length_a   1.000
_cell.length_b   1.000
_cell.length_c   1.000
_cell.angle_alpha   90.00
_cell.angle_beta   90.00
_cell.angle_gamma   90.00
#
_symmetry.space_group_name_H-M   'P 1'
#
loop_
_entity.id
_entity.type
_entity.pdbx_description
1 polymer ?
#
loop_
_entity_poly.entity_id
_entity_poly.type
_entity_poly.pdbx_seq_one_letter_code
_entity_poly.pdbx_strand_id
1 'polypeptide(L)'
;EHYYNIRGERIQVPLETLAFIVEHLREDREEKLPPVVVSKGRKIFLAAPYSEGEVFIQNENHEEVNRYPFRGSNIPLLLPQESPWGYYRVFVVSSHRSHSILWVFSPFRSYLPPKRMWGLNVALYSLATPRNHGVGDLKDLEILAQTLQEKGGQFLGLLPLYLLEKDESFGFSPYLPSDRLSFEPIYLSMEETIKRFPGLSLSYEEETFQEAKFAQRVDYQKVWQGKNRFFKDLFDDFLRSRITSPQLWEAFERFMKEKGERLRFASLFQALAEEKGSNWQEWPEAIRHLQKETIRQESEKYREQVLYYAFLQWLMEENVAEITKRFPILGFDLPIGSSPRGIENWLIQDQVVFECSIGAPPDDFSPQGQNWGISPLNPWKERQEGYRHFIDLLRFNFRFAKFLRLDHIMGLQRLFWIPRGAHPREGTYVQNFFAERLGILTLESYRHGVVVIGEDLGTVPNSVRRAMEKAGILSTKVFYFEKDSEQKPRHPSLYPSQSFTTLNTHDMPTLLGFLNYHDIQIREKLGIFTPEEAERQRREREEFIENLLRMWQEWGWNEGA
;
A
#
# COMPACT_ATOMS: atom_id res chain seq x y z
N GLU A 1 -24.90 -18.36 0.55
CA GLU A 1 -23.69 -17.80 -0.05
C GLU A 1 -22.66 -18.87 -0.40
N HIS A 2 -21.90 -18.66 -1.47
CA HIS A 2 -20.84 -19.56 -1.95
C HIS A 2 -19.74 -18.76 -2.67
N TYR A 3 -18.58 -19.37 -2.87
CA TYR A 3 -17.54 -18.86 -3.77
C TYR A 3 -16.98 -19.98 -4.66
N TYR A 4 -16.16 -19.62 -5.63
CA TYR A 4 -15.44 -20.57 -6.49
C TYR A 4 -13.94 -20.52 -6.14
N ASN A 5 -13.33 -21.68 -5.93
CA ASN A 5 -11.88 -21.79 -5.70
C ASN A 5 -11.10 -21.65 -7.02
N ILE A 6 -9.76 -21.76 -6.95
CA ILE A 6 -8.88 -21.61 -8.13
C ILE A 6 -9.15 -22.65 -9.23
N ARG A 7 -9.70 -23.82 -8.86
CA ARG A 7 -10.07 -24.91 -9.77
C ARG A 7 -11.49 -24.74 -10.35
N GLY A 8 -12.21 -23.69 -9.97
CA GLY A 8 -13.59 -23.44 -10.39
C GLY A 8 -14.62 -24.31 -9.66
N GLU A 9 -14.25 -24.94 -8.55
CA GLU A 9 -15.16 -25.72 -7.72
C GLU A 9 -15.96 -24.79 -6.79
N ARG A 10 -17.24 -25.09 -6.63
CA ARG A 10 -18.14 -24.31 -5.78
C ARG A 10 -17.99 -24.71 -4.32
N ILE A 11 -17.60 -23.74 -3.48
CA ILE A 11 -17.46 -23.89 -2.03
C ILE A 11 -18.62 -23.19 -1.33
N GLN A 12 -19.41 -23.96 -0.58
CA GLN A 12 -20.48 -23.44 0.25
C GLN A 12 -19.89 -22.83 1.54
N VAL A 13 -20.30 -21.60 1.87
CA VAL A 13 -19.83 -20.94 3.09
C VAL A 13 -20.62 -21.46 4.30
N PRO A 14 -19.97 -21.80 5.42
CA PRO A 14 -20.66 -22.17 6.66
C PRO A 14 -21.61 -21.06 7.14
N LEU A 15 -22.79 -21.45 7.65
CA LEU A 15 -23.77 -20.47 8.13
C LEU A 15 -23.24 -19.65 9.30
N GLU A 16 -22.45 -20.26 10.18
CA GLU A 16 -21.81 -19.61 11.32
C GLU A 16 -20.85 -18.50 10.86
N THR A 17 -19.99 -18.77 9.87
CA THR A 17 -19.14 -17.76 9.24
C THR A 17 -19.96 -16.59 8.69
N LEU A 18 -21.07 -16.87 8.01
CA LEU A 18 -21.92 -15.82 7.42
C LEU A 18 -22.57 -14.97 8.52
N ALA A 19 -23.14 -15.60 9.55
CA ALA A 19 -23.75 -14.89 10.67
C ALA A 19 -22.75 -13.98 11.36
N PHE A 20 -21.54 -14.50 11.64
CA PHE A 20 -20.45 -13.75 12.26
C PHE A 20 -20.03 -12.53 11.42
N ILE A 21 -19.77 -12.72 10.13
CA ILE A 21 -19.35 -11.61 9.26
C ILE A 21 -20.47 -10.57 9.11
N VAL A 22 -21.73 -10.99 8.96
CA VAL A 22 -22.86 -10.06 8.84
C VAL A 22 -23.03 -9.22 10.12
N GLU A 23 -22.88 -9.82 11.30
CA GLU A 23 -22.94 -9.11 12.57
C GLU A 23 -21.89 -7.98 12.65
N HIS A 24 -20.66 -8.24 12.19
CA HIS A 24 -19.56 -7.27 12.21
C HIS A 24 -19.56 -6.28 11.02
N LEU A 25 -20.35 -6.56 9.97
CA LEU A 25 -20.60 -5.64 8.87
C LEU A 25 -21.79 -4.72 9.13
N ARG A 26 -22.69 -5.08 10.05
CA ARG A 26 -24.00 -4.44 10.20
C ARG A 26 -23.86 -2.96 10.57
N GLU A 27 -24.45 -2.12 9.73
CA GLU A 27 -24.80 -0.74 10.07
C GLU A 27 -26.33 -0.64 10.10
N ASP A 28 -26.88 -0.16 11.22
CA ASP A 28 -28.31 0.14 11.31
C ASP A 28 -28.58 1.51 10.67
N ARG A 29 -28.69 1.62 9.33
CA ARG A 29 -29.15 2.86 8.68
C ARG A 29 -29.96 2.65 7.40
N GLU A 30 -31.15 3.27 7.38
CA GLU A 30 -31.87 3.61 6.14
C GLU A 30 -31.41 4.99 5.66
N GLU A 31 -30.40 5.05 4.80
CA GLU A 31 -30.01 6.31 4.15
C GLU A 31 -30.76 6.52 2.84
N LYS A 32 -31.39 7.70 2.69
CA LYS A 32 -32.15 8.07 1.49
C LYS A 32 -31.26 8.38 0.28
N LEU A 33 -30.00 8.74 0.52
CA LEU A 33 -29.00 9.02 -0.51
C LEU A 33 -27.70 8.28 -0.17
N PRO A 34 -26.95 7.80 -1.18
CA PRO A 34 -25.64 7.22 -0.94
C PRO A 34 -24.65 8.31 -0.46
N PRO A 35 -23.75 8.00 0.49
CA PRO A 35 -22.74 8.96 0.96
C PRO A 35 -21.73 9.35 -0.13
N VAL A 36 -21.47 8.45 -1.08
CA VAL A 36 -20.53 8.65 -2.19
C VAL A 36 -21.16 8.22 -3.50
N VAL A 37 -20.89 8.98 -4.56
CA VAL A 37 -21.19 8.61 -5.95
C VAL A 37 -20.01 8.91 -6.85
N VAL A 38 -19.85 8.13 -7.91
CA VAL A 38 -18.77 8.30 -8.88
C VAL A 38 -19.33 8.39 -10.29
N SER A 39 -18.85 9.36 -11.06
CA SER A 39 -19.14 9.44 -12.49
C SER A 39 -17.86 9.59 -13.30
N LYS A 40 -17.70 8.75 -14.30
CA LYS A 40 -16.56 8.78 -15.22
C LYS A 40 -16.84 9.69 -16.40
N GLY A 41 -16.98 11.00 -16.20
CA GLY A 41 -17.34 11.94 -17.27
C GLY A 41 -18.72 11.71 -17.92
N ARG A 42 -19.61 10.97 -17.25
CA ARG A 42 -20.97 10.66 -17.73
C ARG A 42 -22.00 11.39 -16.89
N LYS A 43 -23.11 11.76 -17.51
CA LYS A 43 -24.29 12.24 -16.80
C LYS A 43 -24.82 11.13 -15.89
N ILE A 44 -25.00 11.43 -14.61
CA ILE A 44 -25.59 10.52 -13.63
C ILE A 44 -26.79 11.20 -12.95
N PHE A 45 -27.67 10.38 -12.38
CA PHE A 45 -28.87 10.83 -11.67
C PHE A 45 -28.87 10.25 -10.27
N LEU A 46 -29.26 11.05 -9.29
CA LEU A 46 -29.55 10.61 -7.93
C LEU A 46 -31.05 10.35 -7.78
N ALA A 47 -31.41 9.34 -7.01
CA ALA A 47 -32.78 9.22 -6.52
C ALA A 47 -33.05 10.39 -5.55
N ALA A 48 -34.08 11.18 -5.82
CA ALA A 48 -34.40 12.35 -5.02
C ALA A 48 -34.92 11.93 -3.63
N PRO A 49 -34.34 12.42 -2.52
CA PRO A 49 -34.84 12.14 -1.17
C PRO A 49 -36.16 12.88 -0.86
N TYR A 50 -36.55 13.84 -1.71
CA TYR A 50 -37.72 14.71 -1.60
C TYR A 50 -38.41 14.87 -2.96
N SER A 51 -39.65 15.33 -2.98
CA SER A 51 -40.41 15.57 -4.23
C SER A 51 -39.97 16.82 -4.99
N GLU A 52 -39.46 17.83 -4.27
CA GLU A 52 -38.91 19.05 -4.82
C GLU A 52 -37.90 19.69 -3.86
N GLY A 53 -37.09 20.59 -4.38
CA GLY A 53 -36.07 21.30 -3.61
C GLY A 53 -35.02 21.95 -4.50
N GLU A 54 -33.87 22.22 -3.92
CA GLU A 54 -32.70 22.74 -4.62
C GLU A 54 -31.51 21.80 -4.47
N VAL A 55 -30.65 21.81 -5.50
CA VAL A 55 -29.33 21.21 -5.46
C VAL A 55 -28.31 22.33 -5.51
N PHE A 56 -27.30 22.28 -4.65
CA PHE A 56 -26.11 23.10 -4.79
C PHE A 56 -24.85 22.22 -4.75
N ILE A 57 -23.86 22.57 -5.55
CA ILE A 57 -22.64 21.77 -5.73
C ILE A 57 -21.44 22.65 -5.41
N GLN A 58 -20.57 22.16 -4.53
CA GLN A 58 -19.30 22.80 -4.18
C GLN A 58 -18.12 22.01 -4.74
N ASN A 59 -17.08 22.70 -5.18
CA ASN A 59 -15.79 22.09 -5.54
C ASN A 59 -14.93 21.79 -4.29
N GLU A 60 -13.70 21.32 -4.51
CA GLU A 60 -12.72 21.01 -3.45
C GLU A 60 -12.34 22.24 -2.60
N ASN A 61 -12.45 23.45 -3.15
CA ASN A 61 -12.16 24.71 -2.45
C ASN A 61 -13.38 25.27 -1.69
N HIS A 62 -14.47 24.50 -1.61
CA HIS A 62 -15.76 24.91 -1.02
C HIS A 62 -16.49 26.03 -1.78
N GLU A 63 -16.11 26.30 -3.02
CA GLU A 63 -16.77 27.28 -3.87
C GLU A 63 -18.00 26.65 -4.55
N GLU A 64 -19.14 27.35 -4.53
CA GLU A 64 -20.34 26.92 -5.23
C GLU A 64 -20.12 27.02 -6.74
N VAL A 65 -20.18 25.88 -7.44
CA VAL A 65 -19.97 25.80 -8.90
C VAL A 65 -21.27 25.63 -9.67
N ASN A 66 -22.35 25.22 -9.02
CA ASN A 66 -23.66 25.11 -9.64
C ASN A 66 -24.78 25.10 -8.58
N ARG A 67 -25.93 25.66 -8.94
CA ARG A 67 -27.17 25.61 -8.15
C ARG A 67 -28.38 25.56 -9.08
N TYR A 68 -29.31 24.66 -8.81
CA TYR A 68 -30.54 24.54 -9.60
C TYR A 68 -31.67 23.88 -8.81
N PRO A 69 -32.93 24.25 -9.10
CA PRO A 69 -34.09 23.58 -8.52
C PRO A 69 -34.28 22.19 -9.15
N PHE A 70 -34.94 21.29 -8.41
CA PHE A 70 -35.41 20.01 -8.94
C PHE A 70 -36.86 19.74 -8.54
N ARG A 71 -37.55 18.97 -9.39
CA ARG A 71 -38.87 18.39 -9.11
C ARG A 71 -38.91 16.96 -9.62
N GLY A 72 -39.55 16.07 -8.87
CA GLY A 72 -39.68 14.65 -9.20
C GLY A 72 -38.66 13.76 -8.48
N SER A 73 -38.60 12.50 -8.91
CA SER A 73 -37.87 11.43 -8.23
C SER A 73 -36.39 11.29 -8.63
N ASN A 74 -35.92 12.02 -9.63
CA ASN A 74 -34.56 11.92 -10.14
C ASN A 74 -33.91 13.30 -10.25
N ILE A 75 -32.73 13.43 -9.65
CA ILE A 75 -31.92 14.65 -9.67
C ILE A 75 -30.74 14.41 -10.61
N PRO A 76 -30.66 15.09 -11.78
CA PRO A 76 -29.45 15.02 -12.59
C PRO A 76 -28.30 15.69 -11.83
N LEU A 77 -27.09 15.12 -11.87
CA LEU A 77 -25.88 15.83 -11.43
C LEU A 77 -25.27 16.58 -12.60
N LEU A 78 -25.18 17.90 -12.45
CA LEU A 78 -24.78 18.81 -13.52
C LEU A 78 -23.58 19.64 -13.07
N LEU A 79 -22.48 19.51 -13.80
CA LEU A 79 -21.35 20.43 -13.71
C LEU A 79 -21.31 21.33 -14.95
N PRO A 80 -20.77 22.55 -14.84
CA PRO A 80 -20.31 23.32 -15.99
C PRO A 80 -19.42 22.47 -16.91
N GLN A 81 -19.47 22.75 -18.22
CA GLN A 81 -18.80 21.92 -19.24
C GLN A 81 -17.28 21.79 -19.03
N GLU A 82 -16.64 22.79 -18.43
CA GLU A 82 -15.19 22.87 -18.21
C GLU A 82 -14.76 22.51 -16.78
N SER A 83 -15.66 21.92 -15.97
CA SER A 83 -15.32 21.53 -14.61
C SER A 83 -14.20 20.48 -14.57
N PRO A 84 -13.15 20.68 -13.74
CA PRO A 84 -12.03 19.76 -13.67
C PRO A 84 -12.43 18.43 -13.02
N TRP A 85 -11.68 17.37 -13.32
CA TRP A 85 -11.77 16.12 -12.57
C TRP A 85 -11.43 16.36 -11.10
N GLY A 86 -12.26 15.87 -10.19
CA GLY A 86 -12.09 16.15 -8.77
C GLY A 86 -13.22 15.65 -7.90
N TYR A 87 -13.14 16.07 -6.63
CA TYR A 87 -14.12 15.81 -5.60
C TYR A 87 -15.07 17.00 -5.48
N TYR A 88 -16.36 16.72 -5.55
CA TYR A 88 -17.41 17.71 -5.40
C TYR A 88 -18.29 17.33 -4.23
N ARG A 89 -18.79 18.31 -3.48
CA ARG A 89 -19.82 18.08 -2.48
C ARG A 89 -21.16 18.53 -3.05
N VAL A 90 -22.08 17.59 -3.21
CA VAL A 90 -23.43 17.87 -3.69
C VAL A 90 -24.35 17.91 -2.49
N PHE A 91 -25.15 18.96 -2.39
CA PHE A 91 -26.13 19.13 -1.34
C PHE A 91 -27.52 19.16 -1.95
N VAL A 92 -28.41 18.34 -1.42
CA VAL A 92 -29.81 18.26 -1.80
C VAL A 92 -30.65 18.80 -0.66
N VAL A 93 -31.30 19.94 -0.89
CA VAL A 93 -31.99 20.73 0.13
C VAL A 93 -33.47 20.78 -0.18
N SER A 94 -34.28 20.57 0.86
CA SER A 94 -35.72 20.88 0.89
C SER A 94 -35.97 21.99 1.92
N SER A 95 -37.21 22.45 2.05
CA SER A 95 -37.59 23.49 3.02
C SER A 95 -37.23 23.18 4.49
N HIS A 96 -37.05 21.90 4.85
CA HIS A 96 -36.85 21.48 6.25
C HIS A 96 -35.61 20.64 6.51
N ARG A 97 -34.93 20.15 5.46
CA ARG A 97 -33.84 19.19 5.59
C ARG A 97 -32.85 19.30 4.43
N SER A 98 -31.59 18.97 4.70
CA SER A 98 -30.52 18.88 3.70
C SER A 98 -29.78 17.56 3.84
N HIS A 99 -29.38 16.97 2.71
CA HIS A 99 -28.43 15.87 2.66
C HIS A 99 -27.22 16.29 1.83
N SER A 100 -26.04 15.80 2.18
CA SER A 100 -24.83 15.99 1.37
C SER A 100 -24.25 14.66 0.94
N ILE A 101 -23.69 14.62 -0.27
CA ILE A 101 -22.96 13.48 -0.79
C ILE A 101 -21.60 13.92 -1.31
N LEU A 102 -20.63 13.02 -1.28
CA LEU A 102 -19.37 13.17 -1.99
C LEU A 102 -19.55 12.66 -3.42
N TRP A 103 -19.32 13.52 -4.40
CA TRP A 103 -19.30 13.16 -5.80
C TRP A 103 -17.87 13.16 -6.33
N VAL A 104 -17.38 11.98 -6.73
CA VAL A 104 -16.11 11.81 -7.42
C VAL A 104 -16.35 11.92 -8.93
N PHE A 105 -15.98 13.06 -9.51
CA PHE A 105 -15.98 13.28 -10.96
C PHE A 105 -14.61 12.86 -11.51
N SER A 106 -14.53 11.63 -12.02
CA SER A 106 -13.25 11.00 -12.40
C SER A 106 -13.09 10.87 -13.92
N PRO A 107 -11.85 10.80 -14.42
CA PRO A 107 -11.61 10.37 -15.80
C PRO A 107 -11.96 8.89 -15.99
N PHE A 108 -12.00 8.44 -17.24
CA PHE A 108 -12.21 7.01 -17.56
C PHE A 108 -10.97 6.15 -17.31
N ARG A 109 -9.78 6.74 -17.49
CA ARG A 109 -8.49 6.05 -17.46
C ARG A 109 -7.54 6.73 -16.49
N SER A 110 -6.78 5.92 -15.77
CA SER A 110 -5.55 6.24 -15.07
C SER A 110 -4.47 6.71 -16.05
N TYR A 111 -3.39 7.26 -15.50
CA TYR A 111 -2.20 7.62 -16.27
C TYR A 111 -1.47 6.35 -16.74
N LEU A 112 -1.08 6.33 -18.01
CA LEU A 112 -0.33 5.22 -18.64
C LEU A 112 1.08 5.68 -19.00
N PRO A 113 2.08 4.77 -19.00
CA PRO A 113 3.42 5.11 -19.43
C PRO A 113 3.41 5.47 -20.94
N PRO A 114 4.22 6.44 -21.38
CA PRO A 114 4.21 6.90 -22.77
C PRO A 114 4.84 5.90 -23.75
N LYS A 115 5.65 4.96 -23.26
CA LYS A 115 6.36 3.96 -24.07
C LYS A 115 6.66 2.69 -23.26
N ARG A 116 7.17 1.66 -23.92
CA ARG A 116 7.76 0.49 -23.26
C ARG A 116 9.07 0.87 -22.57
N MET A 117 9.28 0.32 -21.38
CA MET A 117 10.39 0.67 -20.49
C MET A 117 10.85 -0.58 -19.76
N TRP A 118 12.11 -0.58 -19.32
CA TRP A 118 12.64 -1.60 -18.41
C TRP A 118 13.31 -0.92 -17.22
N GLY A 119 13.44 -1.68 -16.13
CA GLY A 119 13.95 -1.19 -14.87
C GLY A 119 14.16 -2.33 -13.89
N LEU A 120 14.48 -2.00 -12.64
CA LEU A 120 14.70 -2.96 -11.57
C LEU A 120 13.61 -2.82 -10.51
N ASN A 121 13.22 -3.94 -9.91
CA ASN A 121 12.48 -3.96 -8.64
C ASN A 121 13.44 -4.44 -7.55
N VAL A 122 13.55 -3.68 -6.47
CA VAL A 122 14.63 -3.85 -5.48
C VAL A 122 14.07 -3.90 -4.06
N ALA A 123 14.55 -4.88 -3.29
CA ALA A 123 14.45 -4.89 -1.85
C ALA A 123 15.53 -3.97 -1.29
N LEU A 124 15.19 -2.72 -0.98
CA LEU A 124 16.20 -1.73 -0.54
C LEU A 124 16.99 -2.24 0.66
N TYR A 125 16.31 -2.84 1.64
CA TYR A 125 16.95 -3.39 2.84
C TYR A 125 18.03 -4.44 2.52
N SER A 126 17.97 -5.13 1.38
CA SER A 126 18.90 -6.20 1.04
C SER A 126 20.13 -5.70 0.26
N LEU A 127 20.24 -4.41 -0.07
CA LEU A 127 21.44 -3.90 -0.70
C LEU A 127 22.59 -3.92 0.32
N ALA A 128 23.63 -4.68 0.01
CA ALA A 128 24.86 -4.73 0.81
C ALA A 128 25.95 -3.95 0.08
N THR A 129 26.41 -2.85 0.68
CA THR A 129 27.49 -2.02 0.13
C THR A 129 28.57 -1.81 1.18
N PRO A 130 29.84 -1.57 0.80
CA PRO A 130 30.90 -1.24 1.76
C PRO A 130 30.61 0.02 2.59
N ARG A 131 29.66 0.84 2.17
CA ARG A 131 29.30 2.13 2.74
C ARG A 131 28.22 2.02 3.81
N ASN A 132 27.25 1.13 3.62
CA ASN A 132 26.09 1.07 4.49
C ASN A 132 26.35 0.33 5.81
N HIS A 133 25.41 0.51 6.74
CA HIS A 133 25.54 0.08 8.13
C HIS A 133 24.82 -1.24 8.42
N GLY A 134 24.83 -2.19 7.45
CA GLY A 134 24.15 -3.50 7.57
C GLY A 134 22.71 -3.54 7.08
N VAL A 135 22.21 -2.43 6.53
CA VAL A 135 20.96 -2.36 5.76
C VAL A 135 21.17 -1.40 4.61
N GLY A 136 20.63 -1.73 3.43
CA GLY A 136 20.61 -0.78 2.33
C GLY A 136 19.77 0.45 2.67
N ASP A 137 20.28 1.64 2.35
CA ASP A 137 19.66 2.92 2.72
C ASP A 137 19.41 3.82 1.50
N LEU A 138 18.80 4.99 1.71
CA LEU A 138 18.43 5.92 0.64
C LEU A 138 19.64 6.42 -0.20
N LYS A 139 20.87 6.38 0.33
CA LYS A 139 22.07 6.68 -0.46
C LYS A 139 22.44 5.52 -1.39
N ASP A 140 22.32 4.27 -0.94
CA ASP A 140 22.49 3.12 -1.83
C ASP A 140 21.45 3.12 -2.95
N LEU A 141 20.21 3.53 -2.63
CA LEU A 141 19.15 3.70 -3.60
C LEU A 141 19.54 4.70 -4.69
N GLU A 142 20.10 5.85 -4.32
CA GLU A 142 20.59 6.86 -5.26
C GLU A 142 21.71 6.31 -6.16
N ILE A 143 22.69 5.62 -5.58
CA ILE A 143 23.82 5.02 -6.32
C ILE A 143 23.31 3.98 -7.32
N LEU A 144 22.39 3.11 -6.89
CA LEU A 144 21.79 2.10 -7.76
C LEU A 144 20.96 2.73 -8.89
N ALA A 145 20.21 3.78 -8.56
CA ALA A 145 19.43 4.53 -9.54
C ALA A 145 20.32 5.17 -10.62
N GLN A 146 21.44 5.78 -10.24
CA GLN A 146 22.43 6.33 -11.18
C GLN A 146 23.03 5.23 -12.06
N THR A 147 23.51 4.14 -11.44
CA THR A 147 24.07 2.99 -12.16
C THR A 147 23.08 2.40 -13.16
N LEU A 148 21.79 2.32 -12.79
CA LEU A 148 20.74 1.82 -13.65
C LEU A 148 20.51 2.73 -14.87
N GLN A 149 20.49 4.06 -14.67
CA GLN A 149 20.37 5.01 -15.78
C GLN A 149 21.53 4.92 -16.77
N GLU A 150 22.76 4.76 -16.27
CA GLU A 150 23.95 4.58 -17.11
C GLU A 150 23.86 3.34 -18.00
N LYS A 151 23.11 2.31 -17.57
CA LYS A 151 22.84 1.10 -18.35
C LYS A 151 21.59 1.20 -19.24
N GLY A 152 20.90 2.34 -19.24
CA GLY A 152 19.69 2.58 -20.03
C GLY A 152 18.40 2.11 -19.36
N GLY A 153 18.45 1.67 -18.09
CA GLY A 153 17.28 1.37 -17.29
C GLY A 153 16.56 2.65 -16.90
N GLN A 154 15.24 2.61 -16.88
CA GLN A 154 14.44 3.83 -16.84
C GLN A 154 13.59 3.98 -15.58
N PHE A 155 13.38 2.90 -14.82
CA PHE A 155 12.60 2.95 -13.58
C PHE A 155 13.22 2.06 -12.49
N LEU A 156 12.90 2.39 -11.24
CA LEU A 156 13.32 1.64 -10.07
C LEU A 156 12.10 1.46 -9.16
N GLY A 157 11.57 0.25 -9.09
CA GLY A 157 10.51 -0.12 -8.16
C GLY A 157 11.10 -0.62 -6.84
N LEU A 158 10.39 -0.34 -5.76
CA LEU A 158 10.80 -0.73 -4.41
C LEU A 158 9.76 -1.61 -3.76
N LEU A 159 10.24 -2.53 -2.92
CA LEU A 159 9.40 -3.07 -1.86
C LEU A 159 8.92 -1.92 -0.94
N PRO A 160 7.85 -2.13 -0.17
CA PRO A 160 7.29 -1.10 0.70
C PRO A 160 8.35 -0.48 1.64
N LEU A 161 8.39 0.86 1.71
CA LEU A 161 9.29 1.63 2.58
C LEU A 161 8.63 2.11 3.88
N TYR A 162 7.44 1.61 4.17
CA TYR A 162 6.60 2.10 5.24
C TYR A 162 7.14 1.74 6.62
N LEU A 163 6.76 2.52 7.63
CA LEU A 163 7.12 2.27 9.02
C LEU A 163 6.68 0.87 9.45
N LEU A 164 7.63 0.06 9.92
CA LEU A 164 7.43 -1.36 10.19
C LEU A 164 6.73 -1.62 11.54
N GLU A 165 6.11 -2.80 11.67
CA GLU A 165 5.76 -3.36 12.98
C GLU A 165 7.06 -3.68 13.76
N LYS A 166 7.08 -3.33 15.04
CA LYS A 166 8.28 -3.45 15.90
C LYS A 166 8.23 -4.68 16.81
N ASP A 167 7.19 -5.51 16.70
CA ASP A 167 7.12 -6.80 17.38
C ASP A 167 7.92 -7.88 16.63
N GLU A 168 9.06 -8.25 17.21
CA GLU A 168 9.99 -9.25 16.66
C GLU A 168 9.35 -10.63 16.46
N SER A 169 8.29 -10.98 17.19
CA SER A 169 7.63 -12.28 17.06
C SER A 169 6.99 -12.51 15.69
N PHE A 170 6.71 -11.44 14.94
CA PHE A 170 6.20 -11.50 13.56
C PHE A 170 7.30 -11.31 12.50
N GLY A 171 8.52 -10.99 12.92
CA GLY A 171 9.58 -10.54 12.03
C GLY A 171 9.29 -9.17 11.39
N PHE A 172 10.26 -8.67 10.63
CA PHE A 172 10.18 -7.37 9.96
C PHE A 172 9.69 -7.52 8.52
N SER A 173 8.38 -7.59 8.34
CA SER A 173 7.75 -7.69 7.01
C SER A 173 7.32 -6.32 6.46
N PRO A 174 7.81 -5.89 5.29
CA PRO A 174 7.31 -4.69 4.61
C PRO A 174 5.80 -4.72 4.28
N TYR A 175 5.19 -5.93 4.27
CA TYR A 175 3.77 -6.13 3.99
C TYR A 175 2.89 -6.17 5.24
N LEU A 176 3.50 -6.04 6.43
CA LEU A 176 2.79 -5.83 7.69
C LEU A 176 3.28 -4.53 8.36
N PRO A 177 3.20 -3.36 7.68
CA PRO A 177 3.67 -2.11 8.25
C PRO A 177 2.78 -1.67 9.42
N SER A 178 3.37 -0.94 10.36
CA SER A 178 2.62 -0.23 11.40
C SER A 178 1.84 0.95 10.82
N ASP A 179 2.41 1.64 9.82
CA ASP A 179 1.78 2.79 9.17
C ASP A 179 2.16 2.94 7.70
N ARG A 180 1.20 2.85 6.78
CA ARG A 180 1.43 3.08 5.34
C ARG A 180 1.50 4.57 4.96
N LEU A 181 1.29 5.48 5.92
CA LEU A 181 1.41 6.94 5.74
C LEU A 181 2.69 7.52 6.37
N SER A 182 3.60 6.66 6.85
CA SER A 182 4.89 7.03 7.41
C SER A 182 5.99 6.16 6.80
N PHE A 183 7.21 6.68 6.69
CA PHE A 183 8.36 5.92 6.20
C PHE A 183 9.18 5.33 7.36
N GLU A 184 9.86 4.22 7.10
CA GLU A 184 10.78 3.58 8.06
C GLU A 184 12.12 4.34 8.12
N PRO A 185 12.47 4.98 9.25
CA PRO A 185 13.69 5.79 9.35
C PRO A 185 14.99 4.98 9.29
N ILE A 186 14.94 3.64 9.38
CA ILE A 186 16.12 2.78 9.19
C ILE A 186 16.81 3.02 7.84
N TYR A 187 16.06 3.52 6.84
CA TYR A 187 16.58 3.82 5.50
C TYR A 187 17.27 5.19 5.41
N LEU A 188 17.31 6.01 6.47
CA LEU A 188 18.11 7.23 6.48
C LEU A 188 19.61 6.88 6.43
N SER A 189 20.33 7.58 5.55
CA SER A 189 21.79 7.53 5.49
C SER A 189 22.38 8.51 6.51
N MET A 190 23.19 8.01 7.45
CA MET A 190 23.82 8.87 8.47
C MET A 190 24.80 9.86 7.83
N GLU A 191 25.62 9.42 6.87
CA GLU A 191 26.58 10.29 6.17
C GLU A 191 25.90 11.42 5.37
N GLU A 192 24.81 11.15 4.66
CA GLU A 192 24.08 12.20 3.92
C GLU A 192 23.35 13.13 4.88
N THR A 193 22.90 12.60 6.02
CA THR A 193 22.32 13.41 7.08
C THR A 193 23.36 14.38 7.65
N ILE A 194 24.59 13.94 7.95
CA ILE A 194 25.67 14.83 8.44
C ILE A 194 25.91 15.98 7.46
N LYS A 195 25.97 15.70 6.15
CA LYS A 195 26.17 16.74 5.12
C LYS A 195 25.07 17.80 5.12
N ARG A 196 23.84 17.46 5.53
CA ARG A 196 22.71 18.39 5.64
C ARG A 196 22.83 19.32 6.85
N PHE A 197 23.62 18.95 7.85
CA PHE A 197 23.85 19.73 9.07
C PHE A 197 25.34 20.02 9.31
N PRO A 198 26.03 20.74 8.39
CA PRO A 198 27.49 20.92 8.44
C PRO A 198 28.00 21.72 9.64
N GLY A 199 27.10 22.43 10.34
CA GLY A 199 27.43 23.17 11.57
C GLY A 199 27.38 22.33 12.85
N LEU A 200 26.98 21.06 12.76
CA LEU A 200 26.87 20.15 13.90
C LEU A 200 28.07 19.19 13.91
N SER A 201 28.70 19.02 15.08
CA SER A 201 29.83 18.11 15.25
C SER A 201 29.32 16.68 15.48
N LEU A 202 28.74 16.09 14.44
CA LEU A 202 28.16 14.76 14.48
C LEU A 202 29.16 13.70 14.06
N SER A 203 29.23 12.62 14.83
CA SER A 203 30.00 11.42 14.51
C SER A 203 29.23 10.18 14.93
N TYR A 204 29.53 9.05 14.28
CA TYR A 204 29.08 7.75 14.71
C TYR A 204 30.26 6.78 14.69
N GLU A 205 30.24 5.78 15.57
CA GLU A 205 31.28 4.74 15.65
C GLU A 205 30.96 3.61 14.67
N GLU A 206 31.76 3.47 13.61
CA GLU A 206 31.56 2.43 12.58
C GLU A 206 31.68 1.02 13.17
N GLU A 207 32.43 0.86 14.27
CA GLU A 207 32.56 -0.38 15.05
C GLU A 207 31.20 -0.91 15.52
N THR A 208 30.25 0.00 15.83
CA THR A 208 28.88 -0.36 16.28
C THR A 208 28.15 -1.22 15.24
N PHE A 209 28.48 -1.09 13.96
CA PHE A 209 27.76 -1.74 12.87
C PHE A 209 28.51 -2.93 12.26
N GLN A 210 29.73 -3.24 12.71
CA GLN A 210 30.57 -4.28 12.08
C GLN A 210 29.88 -5.65 12.04
N GLU A 211 29.29 -6.09 13.15
CA GLU A 211 28.57 -7.37 13.19
C GLU A 211 27.38 -7.40 12.23
N ALA A 212 26.57 -6.34 12.21
CA ALA A 212 25.39 -6.26 11.35
C ALA A 212 25.75 -6.14 9.86
N LYS A 213 26.84 -5.44 9.55
CA LYS A 213 27.34 -5.20 8.18
C LYS A 213 27.76 -6.48 7.46
N PHE A 214 28.31 -7.44 8.20
CA PHE A 214 28.78 -8.73 7.65
C PHE A 214 27.84 -9.91 7.96
N ALA A 215 26.68 -9.66 8.55
CA ALA A 215 25.68 -10.68 8.80
C ALA A 215 25.06 -11.20 7.49
N GLN A 216 24.70 -12.49 7.43
CA GLN A 216 24.01 -13.07 6.27
C GLN A 216 22.56 -12.59 6.13
N ARG A 217 21.98 -12.06 7.21
CA ARG A 217 20.61 -11.52 7.28
C ARG A 217 20.67 -10.15 7.93
N VAL A 218 19.78 -9.26 7.51
CA VAL A 218 19.67 -7.92 8.10
C VAL A 218 19.25 -8.04 9.56
N ASP A 219 20.09 -7.52 10.46
CA ASP A 219 19.79 -7.39 11.88
C ASP A 219 19.14 -6.03 12.14
N TYR A 220 17.83 -5.93 11.87
CA TYR A 220 17.07 -4.69 11.99
C TYR A 220 17.23 -4.02 13.37
N GLN A 221 17.28 -4.83 14.43
CA GLN A 221 17.34 -4.32 15.79
C GLN A 221 18.70 -3.67 16.07
N LYS A 222 19.82 -4.36 15.79
CA LYS A 222 21.16 -3.80 15.99
C LYS A 222 21.39 -2.56 15.12
N VAL A 223 20.98 -2.61 13.86
CA VAL A 223 21.11 -1.48 12.93
C VAL A 223 20.30 -0.28 13.43
N TRP A 224 19.03 -0.50 13.80
CA TRP A 224 18.20 0.59 14.30
C TRP A 224 18.70 1.13 15.64
N GLN A 225 19.18 0.30 16.56
CA GLN A 225 19.76 0.78 17.84
C GLN A 225 20.93 1.75 17.61
N GLY A 226 21.85 1.40 16.71
CA GLY A 226 22.97 2.28 16.34
C GLY A 226 22.51 3.57 15.67
N LYS A 227 21.66 3.47 14.64
CA LYS A 227 21.13 4.63 13.91
C LYS A 227 20.27 5.55 14.80
N ASN A 228 19.42 4.99 15.66
CA ASN A 228 18.54 5.73 16.55
C ASN A 228 19.33 6.55 17.58
N ARG A 229 20.48 6.03 18.06
CA ARG A 229 21.40 6.80 18.92
C ARG A 229 21.92 8.04 18.18
N PHE A 230 22.49 7.83 17.00
CA PHE A 230 22.98 8.91 16.15
C PHE A 230 21.89 9.96 15.85
N PHE A 231 20.67 9.53 15.52
CA PHE A 231 19.59 10.46 15.22
C PHE A 231 19.06 11.21 16.44
N LYS A 232 19.11 10.61 17.64
CA LYS A 232 18.80 11.32 18.90
C LYS A 232 19.83 12.42 19.18
N ASP A 233 21.12 12.11 19.03
CA ASP A 233 22.20 13.11 19.20
C ASP A 233 22.05 14.26 18.18
N LEU A 234 21.77 13.92 16.92
CA LEU A 234 21.46 14.91 15.88
C LEU A 234 20.24 15.77 16.25
N PHE A 235 19.18 15.16 16.77
CA PHE A 235 17.95 15.87 17.12
C PHE A 235 18.17 16.83 18.29
N ASP A 236 18.93 16.42 19.31
CA ASP A 236 19.29 17.29 20.45
C ASP A 236 20.07 18.53 19.96
N ASP A 237 21.01 18.35 19.05
CA ASP A 237 21.76 19.45 18.45
C ASP A 237 20.89 20.31 17.50
N PHE A 238 19.95 19.69 16.77
CA PHE A 238 18.96 20.39 15.96
C PHE A 238 18.07 21.30 16.83
N LEU A 239 17.65 20.83 18.01
CA LEU A 239 16.89 21.64 18.97
C LEU A 239 17.71 22.82 19.49
N ARG A 240 18.99 22.60 19.83
CA ARG A 240 19.90 23.67 20.31
C ARG A 240 20.23 24.70 19.23
N SER A 241 20.31 24.25 17.98
CA SER A 241 20.63 25.11 16.83
C SER A 241 19.42 25.87 16.27
N ARG A 242 18.25 25.85 16.93
CA ARG A 242 17.05 26.59 16.51
C ARG A 242 17.31 28.08 16.23
N ILE A 243 18.21 28.71 17.00
CA ILE A 243 18.57 30.12 16.83
C ILE A 243 19.64 30.30 15.74
N THR A 244 20.60 29.38 15.66
CA THR A 244 21.75 29.49 14.75
C THR A 244 21.45 29.00 13.34
N SER A 245 20.43 28.16 13.17
CA SER A 245 19.96 27.59 11.90
C SER A 245 18.43 27.74 11.72
N PRO A 246 17.90 28.98 11.75
CA PRO A 246 16.45 29.22 11.77
C PRO A 246 15.74 28.67 10.53
N GLN A 247 16.40 28.64 9.36
CA GLN A 247 15.80 28.15 8.11
C GLN A 247 15.46 26.65 8.16
N LEU A 248 16.30 25.84 8.80
CA LEU A 248 16.02 24.40 8.96
C LEU A 248 14.87 24.18 9.93
N TRP A 249 14.83 24.97 11.00
CA TRP A 249 13.73 24.93 11.96
C TRP A 249 12.39 25.37 11.33
N GLU A 250 12.38 26.45 10.56
CA GLU A 250 11.19 26.92 9.83
C GLU A 250 10.68 25.89 8.81
N ALA A 251 11.59 25.18 8.14
CA ALA A 251 11.22 24.09 7.23
C ALA A 251 10.54 22.93 8.00
N PHE A 252 11.09 22.56 9.15
CA PHE A 252 10.49 21.54 10.01
C PHE A 252 9.13 21.97 10.61
N GLU A 253 8.99 23.22 11.07
CA GLU A 253 7.70 23.76 11.54
C GLU A 253 6.65 23.77 10.44
N ARG A 254 7.03 24.11 9.21
CA ARG A 254 6.15 24.04 8.04
C ARG A 254 5.70 22.62 7.77
N PHE A 255 6.61 21.66 7.80
CA PHE A 255 6.31 20.24 7.66
C PHE A 255 5.29 19.79 8.73
N MET A 256 5.54 20.08 10.00
CA MET A 256 4.60 19.72 11.07
C MET A 256 3.22 20.36 10.89
N LYS A 257 3.17 21.62 10.46
CA LYS A 257 1.91 22.34 10.19
C LYS A 257 1.15 21.72 9.02
N GLU A 258 1.83 21.38 7.93
CA GLU A 258 1.25 20.73 6.75
C GLU A 258 0.67 19.36 7.10
N LYS A 259 1.40 18.57 7.90
CA LYS A 259 1.00 17.22 8.28
C LYS A 259 -0.04 17.17 9.40
N GLY A 260 -0.12 18.22 10.22
CA GLY A 260 -1.15 18.41 11.23
C GLY A 260 -1.22 17.29 12.27
N GLU A 261 -2.44 16.98 12.72
CA GLU A 261 -2.69 16.04 13.81
C GLU A 261 -2.24 14.61 13.49
N ARG A 262 -2.31 14.20 12.22
CA ARG A 262 -1.98 12.84 11.79
C ARG A 262 -0.52 12.50 12.11
N LEU A 263 0.41 13.39 11.79
CA LEU A 263 1.83 13.22 12.13
C LEU A 263 2.04 13.26 13.64
N ARG A 264 1.43 14.23 14.33
CA ARG A 264 1.55 14.36 15.79
C ARG A 264 1.15 13.07 16.50
N PHE A 265 0.00 12.50 16.14
CA PHE A 265 -0.51 11.28 16.77
C PHE A 265 0.32 10.05 16.39
N ALA A 266 0.76 9.93 15.14
CA ALA A 266 1.69 8.86 14.73
C ALA A 266 3.04 8.93 15.47
N SER A 267 3.58 10.14 15.68
CA SER A 267 4.79 10.34 16.48
C SER A 267 4.57 10.04 17.96
N LEU A 268 3.42 10.41 18.52
CA LEU A 268 3.06 10.05 19.90
C LEU A 268 2.96 8.52 20.05
N PHE A 269 2.34 7.83 19.10
CA PHE A 269 2.27 6.37 19.13
C PHE A 269 3.66 5.76 19.23
N GLN A 270 4.61 6.22 18.42
CA GLN A 270 5.98 5.70 18.46
C GLN A 270 6.66 5.95 19.81
N ALA A 271 6.44 7.13 20.41
CA ALA A 271 6.93 7.45 21.75
C ALA A 271 6.32 6.53 22.82
N LEU A 272 5.00 6.31 22.76
CA LEU A 272 4.29 5.41 23.69
C LEU A 272 4.72 3.96 23.50
N ALA A 273 4.97 3.52 22.26
CA ALA A 273 5.38 2.15 21.96
C ALA A 273 6.76 1.80 22.55
N GLU A 274 7.68 2.76 22.66
CA GLU A 274 8.97 2.54 23.35
C GLU A 274 8.78 2.24 24.85
N GLU A 275 7.81 2.87 25.50
CA GLU A 275 7.57 2.74 26.95
C GLU A 275 6.60 1.60 27.28
N LYS A 276 5.58 1.38 26.45
CA LYS A 276 4.42 0.54 26.74
C LYS A 276 4.31 -0.70 25.84
N GLY A 277 5.27 -0.89 24.94
CA GLY A 277 5.27 -1.96 23.94
C GLY A 277 4.49 -1.58 22.67
N SER A 278 4.74 -2.31 21.57
CA SER A 278 4.18 -1.98 20.25
C SER A 278 2.69 -2.30 20.08
N ASN A 279 2.09 -3.04 21.02
CA ASN A 279 0.66 -3.36 20.96
C ASN A 279 -0.20 -2.30 21.64
N TRP A 280 -0.78 -1.38 20.87
CA TRP A 280 -1.69 -0.39 21.46
C TRP A 280 -2.95 -1.00 22.09
N GLN A 281 -3.35 -2.21 21.69
CA GLN A 281 -4.52 -2.89 22.24
C GLN A 281 -4.31 -3.30 23.72
N GLU A 282 -3.06 -3.33 24.17
CA GLU A 282 -2.67 -3.62 25.56
C GLU A 282 -2.42 -2.35 26.39
N TRP A 283 -2.39 -1.17 25.75
CA TRP A 283 -2.16 0.10 26.45
C TRP A 283 -3.32 0.46 27.40
N PRO A 284 -3.09 1.33 28.40
CA PRO A 284 -4.16 1.88 29.23
C PRO A 284 -5.33 2.47 28.43
N GLU A 285 -6.55 2.29 28.92
CA GLU A 285 -7.81 2.67 28.24
C GLU A 285 -7.80 4.12 27.72
N ALA A 286 -7.29 5.06 28.53
CA ALA A 286 -7.25 6.49 28.22
C ALA A 286 -6.49 6.84 26.93
N ILE A 287 -5.50 6.02 26.54
CA ILE A 287 -4.68 6.23 25.34
C ILE A 287 -4.90 5.14 24.29
N ARG A 288 -5.60 4.07 24.65
CA ARG A 288 -6.03 3.01 23.74
C ARG A 288 -7.06 3.53 22.75
N HIS A 289 -8.05 4.28 23.23
CA HIS A 289 -9.10 4.85 22.38
C HIS A 289 -8.72 6.25 21.89
N LEU A 290 -9.02 6.55 20.62
CA LEU A 290 -8.65 7.82 20.00
C LEU A 290 -9.58 8.99 20.39
N GLN A 291 -9.60 9.35 21.68
CA GLN A 291 -10.22 10.61 22.11
C GLN A 291 -9.26 11.77 21.81
N LYS A 292 -9.52 12.49 20.71
CA LYS A 292 -8.59 13.51 20.17
C LYS A 292 -8.03 14.47 21.22
N GLU A 293 -8.86 14.96 22.15
CA GLU A 293 -8.41 15.90 23.17
C GLU A 293 -7.44 15.26 24.18
N THR A 294 -7.75 14.05 24.65
CA THR A 294 -6.85 13.25 25.50
C THR A 294 -5.52 12.99 24.80
N ILE A 295 -5.56 12.62 23.52
CA ILE A 295 -4.36 12.36 22.72
C ILE A 295 -3.54 13.64 22.48
N ARG A 296 -4.18 14.80 22.32
CA ARG A 296 -3.47 16.09 22.26
C ARG A 296 -2.75 16.40 23.57
N GLN A 297 -3.39 16.17 24.71
CA GLN A 297 -2.79 16.39 26.03
C GLN A 297 -1.59 15.47 26.26
N GLU A 298 -1.73 14.17 25.95
CA GLU A 298 -0.61 13.24 26.01
C GLU A 298 0.51 13.62 25.03
N SER A 299 0.18 14.13 23.83
CA SER A 299 1.19 14.61 22.89
C SER A 299 2.04 15.76 23.46
N GLU A 300 1.46 16.65 24.28
CA GLU A 300 2.22 17.72 24.96
C GLU A 300 3.05 17.19 26.13
N LYS A 301 2.61 16.12 26.80
CA LYS A 301 3.41 15.44 27.83
C LYS A 301 4.65 14.76 27.24
N TYR A 302 4.53 14.18 26.05
CA TYR A 302 5.63 13.53 25.30
C TYR A 302 6.22 14.45 24.23
N ARG A 303 6.19 15.78 24.43
CA ARG A 303 6.49 16.76 23.38
C ARG A 303 7.83 16.54 22.70
N GLU A 304 8.90 16.31 23.45
CA GLU A 304 10.24 16.13 22.87
C GLU A 304 10.33 14.85 22.02
N GLN A 305 9.75 13.74 22.50
CA GLN A 305 9.70 12.48 21.76
C GLN A 305 8.81 12.59 20.51
N VAL A 306 7.69 13.30 20.61
CA VAL A 306 6.80 13.59 19.47
C VAL A 306 7.54 14.39 18.41
N LEU A 307 8.30 15.42 18.81
CA LEU A 307 9.12 16.20 17.91
C LEU A 307 10.24 15.36 17.28
N TYR A 308 10.89 14.48 18.05
CA TYR A 308 11.91 13.55 17.53
C TYR A 308 11.38 12.66 16.41
N TYR A 309 10.25 11.97 16.66
CA TYR A 309 9.65 11.11 15.64
C TYR A 309 9.11 11.89 14.44
N ALA A 310 8.59 13.10 14.66
CA ALA A 310 8.20 13.99 13.57
C ALA A 310 9.42 14.44 12.74
N PHE A 311 10.56 14.69 13.38
CA PHE A 311 11.81 15.06 12.75
C PHE A 311 12.36 13.92 11.87
N LEU A 312 12.29 12.67 12.33
CA LEU A 312 12.65 11.52 11.51
C LEU A 312 11.79 11.40 10.24
N GLN A 313 10.47 11.61 10.35
CA GLN A 313 9.58 11.62 9.19
C GLN A 313 9.89 12.78 8.24
N TRP A 314 10.21 13.96 8.78
CA TRP A 314 10.65 15.10 7.96
C TRP A 314 11.91 14.77 7.17
N LEU A 315 12.94 14.21 7.82
CA LEU A 315 14.17 13.79 7.14
C LEU A 315 13.89 12.74 6.06
N MET A 316 13.05 11.75 6.34
CA MET A 316 12.70 10.72 5.37
C MET A 316 12.01 11.32 4.14
N GLU A 317 10.98 12.15 4.34
CA GLU A 317 10.24 12.74 3.23
C GLU A 317 11.11 13.69 2.39
N GLU A 318 12.00 14.46 3.02
CA GLU A 318 12.95 15.33 2.31
C GLU A 318 13.91 14.52 1.44
N ASN A 319 14.53 13.47 2.00
CA ASN A 319 15.47 12.61 1.26
C ASN A 319 14.78 11.87 0.11
N VAL A 320 13.58 11.31 0.34
CA VAL A 320 12.80 10.65 -0.71
C VAL A 320 12.41 11.65 -1.82
N ALA A 321 11.97 12.86 -1.46
CA ALA A 321 11.65 13.90 -2.43
C ALA A 321 12.86 14.32 -3.28
N GLU A 322 14.05 14.41 -2.67
CA GLU A 322 15.30 14.70 -3.38
C GLU A 322 15.67 13.60 -4.38
N ILE A 323 15.53 12.33 -3.98
CA ILE A 323 15.79 11.19 -4.87
C ILE A 323 14.81 11.18 -6.04
N THR A 324 13.52 11.39 -5.80
CA THR A 324 12.50 11.46 -6.86
C THR A 324 12.75 12.61 -7.85
N LYS A 325 13.34 13.72 -7.41
CA LYS A 325 13.73 14.83 -8.32
C LYS A 325 14.91 14.45 -9.22
N ARG A 326 15.85 13.64 -8.74
CA ARG A 326 17.06 13.23 -9.49
C ARG A 326 16.81 12.00 -10.37
N PHE A 327 15.97 11.08 -9.92
CA PHE A 327 15.62 9.87 -10.63
C PHE A 327 14.14 9.90 -11.03
N PRO A 328 13.82 10.04 -12.33
CA PRO A 328 12.51 10.49 -12.74
C PRO A 328 11.41 9.45 -12.54
N ILE A 329 11.68 8.15 -12.38
CA ILE A 329 10.65 7.11 -12.26
C ILE A 329 10.96 6.13 -11.14
N LEU A 330 10.85 6.63 -9.91
CA LEU A 330 10.79 5.78 -8.72
C LEU A 330 9.37 5.22 -8.56
N GLY A 331 9.24 3.95 -8.19
CA GLY A 331 7.95 3.32 -7.96
C GLY A 331 7.85 2.66 -6.60
N PHE A 332 6.66 2.76 -6.01
CA PHE A 332 6.35 2.18 -4.71
C PHE A 332 5.41 1.00 -4.84
N ASP A 333 5.37 0.21 -3.77
CA ASP A 333 4.48 -0.91 -3.59
C ASP A 333 3.61 -0.64 -2.37
N LEU A 334 2.29 -0.77 -2.50
CA LEU A 334 1.31 -0.54 -1.46
C LEU A 334 0.72 -1.88 -0.99
N PRO A 335 1.11 -2.37 0.20
CA PRO A 335 0.51 -3.53 0.83
C PRO A 335 -0.99 -3.36 1.01
N ILE A 336 -1.69 -4.48 1.00
CA ILE A 336 -3.15 -4.54 1.12
C ILE A 336 -3.67 -3.93 2.44
N GLY A 337 -2.88 -4.01 3.51
CA GLY A 337 -3.22 -3.47 4.83
C GLY A 337 -2.01 -3.21 5.70
N SER A 338 -2.28 -3.02 6.99
CA SER A 338 -1.31 -2.70 8.03
C SER A 338 -1.51 -3.62 9.25
N SER A 339 -0.52 -3.66 10.13
CA SER A 339 -0.60 -4.38 11.41
C SER A 339 -1.85 -3.96 12.20
N PRO A 340 -2.67 -4.90 12.73
CA PRO A 340 -3.80 -4.60 13.63
C PRO A 340 -3.37 -3.82 14.88
N ARG A 341 -2.09 -3.93 15.22
CA ARG A 341 -1.43 -3.35 16.39
C ARG A 341 -0.65 -2.08 16.04
N GLY A 342 -0.68 -1.65 14.78
CA GLY A 342 0.07 -0.50 14.28
C GLY A 342 -0.65 0.83 14.46
N ILE A 343 0.09 1.91 14.17
CA ILE A 343 -0.38 3.30 14.17
C ILE A 343 -1.62 3.46 13.31
N GLU A 344 -1.61 2.88 12.11
CA GLU A 344 -2.69 3.09 11.15
C GLU A 344 -4.02 2.65 11.74
N ASN A 345 -4.10 1.40 12.21
CA ASN A 345 -5.31 0.85 12.82
C ASN A 345 -5.64 1.50 14.19
N TRP A 346 -4.66 2.03 14.92
CA TRP A 346 -4.93 2.85 16.11
C TRP A 346 -5.61 4.18 15.78
N LEU A 347 -5.35 4.76 14.60
CA LEU A 347 -5.92 6.05 14.19
C LEU A 347 -7.28 5.92 13.51
N ILE A 348 -7.61 4.76 12.95
CA ILE A 348 -8.88 4.49 12.26
C ILE A 348 -9.69 3.37 12.91
N GLN A 349 -9.51 3.12 14.21
CA GLN A 349 -10.12 2.00 14.96
C GLN A 349 -11.60 1.78 14.63
N ASP A 350 -12.37 2.87 14.54
CA ASP A 350 -13.80 2.82 14.30
C ASP A 350 -14.16 2.20 12.94
N GLN A 351 -13.25 2.20 11.96
CA GLN A 351 -13.45 1.67 10.60
C GLN A 351 -12.97 0.22 10.45
N VAL A 352 -12.20 -0.33 11.39
CA VAL A 352 -11.55 -1.65 11.28
C VAL A 352 -12.44 -2.72 11.89
N VAL A 353 -12.43 -3.93 11.33
CA VAL A 353 -13.08 -5.13 11.89
C VAL A 353 -12.00 -6.04 12.48
N PHE A 354 -11.67 -5.86 13.76
CA PHE A 354 -10.58 -6.57 14.44
C PHE A 354 -10.87 -8.05 14.72
N GLU A 355 -12.14 -8.43 14.61
CA GLU A 355 -12.66 -9.79 14.77
C GLU A 355 -12.49 -10.62 13.51
N CYS A 356 -12.03 -10.02 12.41
CA CYS A 356 -11.70 -10.68 11.16
C CYS A 356 -10.23 -10.42 10.77
N SER A 357 -9.70 -11.33 9.95
CA SER A 357 -8.43 -11.18 9.27
C SER A 357 -8.60 -11.39 7.76
N ILE A 358 -7.79 -10.72 6.97
CA ILE A 358 -7.70 -10.92 5.53
C ILE A 358 -6.79 -12.12 5.25
N GLY A 359 -7.15 -12.88 4.24
CA GLY A 359 -6.31 -13.95 3.74
C GLY A 359 -6.64 -14.35 2.31
N ALA A 360 -6.36 -15.60 2.00
CA ALA A 360 -6.72 -16.24 0.74
C ALA A 360 -7.33 -17.62 1.01
N PRO A 361 -8.31 -18.05 0.19
CA PRO A 361 -8.81 -19.42 0.25
C PRO A 361 -7.71 -20.41 -0.11
N PRO A 362 -7.86 -21.70 0.23
CA PRO A 362 -6.96 -22.75 -0.24
C PRO A 362 -6.78 -22.75 -1.76
N ASP A 363 -5.53 -22.95 -2.19
CA ASP A 363 -5.15 -23.13 -3.58
C ASP A 363 -4.04 -24.18 -3.73
N ASP A 364 -3.58 -24.41 -4.97
CA ASP A 364 -2.57 -25.44 -5.28
C ASP A 364 -1.19 -25.13 -4.67
N PHE A 365 -0.89 -23.85 -4.41
CA PHE A 365 0.38 -23.39 -3.86
C PHE A 365 0.36 -23.34 -2.33
N SER A 366 -0.82 -23.10 -1.74
CA SER A 366 -1.11 -23.04 -0.32
C SER A 366 -2.38 -23.86 -0.01
N PRO A 367 -2.26 -25.21 0.11
CA PRO A 367 -3.41 -26.11 0.28
C PRO A 367 -4.24 -25.89 1.54
N GLN A 368 -3.70 -25.16 2.51
CA GLN A 368 -4.41 -24.78 3.74
C GLN A 368 -5.10 -23.41 3.64
N GLY A 369 -4.88 -22.67 2.55
CA GLY A 369 -5.17 -21.25 2.45
C GLY A 369 -4.14 -20.43 3.23
N GLN A 370 -4.37 -19.13 3.29
CA GLN A 370 -3.48 -18.19 3.95
C GLN A 370 -4.28 -17.26 4.87
N ASN A 371 -3.72 -16.94 6.02
CA ASN A 371 -4.20 -15.87 6.89
C ASN A 371 -3.05 -14.88 7.05
N TRP A 372 -3.24 -13.65 6.57
CA TRP A 372 -2.19 -12.64 6.53
C TRP A 372 -2.08 -11.82 7.82
N GLY A 373 -2.98 -12.06 8.79
CA GLY A 373 -2.98 -11.36 10.08
C GLY A 373 -3.36 -9.87 9.99
N ILE A 374 -3.93 -9.43 8.86
CA ILE A 374 -4.32 -8.04 8.61
C ILE A 374 -5.81 -7.90 8.86
N SER A 375 -6.24 -6.97 9.72
CA SER A 375 -7.66 -6.70 9.91
C SER A 375 -8.25 -5.90 8.74
N PRO A 376 -9.41 -6.29 8.19
CA PRO A 376 -10.04 -5.56 7.10
C PRO A 376 -10.74 -4.28 7.58
N LEU A 377 -10.88 -3.32 6.66
CA LEU A 377 -11.77 -2.18 6.84
C LEU A 377 -13.22 -2.59 6.56
N ASN A 378 -14.15 -2.07 7.35
CA ASN A 378 -15.57 -2.19 7.07
C ASN A 378 -15.89 -1.34 5.81
N PRO A 379 -16.38 -1.97 4.70
CA PRO A 379 -16.60 -1.27 3.44
C PRO A 379 -17.64 -0.13 3.54
N TRP A 380 -18.60 -0.26 4.45
CA TRP A 380 -19.65 0.74 4.66
C TRP A 380 -19.10 1.94 5.41
N LYS A 381 -18.36 1.71 6.51
CA LYS A 381 -17.72 2.79 7.27
C LYS A 381 -16.70 3.56 6.43
N GLU A 382 -15.89 2.85 5.64
CA GLU A 382 -14.96 3.48 4.70
C GLU A 382 -15.70 4.39 3.71
N ARG A 383 -16.83 3.93 3.18
CA ARG A 383 -17.69 4.70 2.28
C ARG A 383 -18.33 5.91 2.97
N GLN A 384 -18.79 5.76 4.21
CA GLN A 384 -19.39 6.86 5.00
C GLN A 384 -18.37 7.97 5.29
N GLU A 385 -17.13 7.60 5.56
CA GLU A 385 -16.01 8.54 5.71
C GLU A 385 -15.51 9.11 4.38
N GLY A 386 -16.21 8.83 3.27
CA GLY A 386 -15.90 9.35 1.95
C GLY A 386 -14.57 8.84 1.38
N TYR A 387 -14.16 7.62 1.78
CA TYR A 387 -12.88 7.01 1.39
C TYR A 387 -11.64 7.81 1.78
N ARG A 388 -11.72 8.70 2.78
CA ARG A 388 -10.61 9.60 3.15
C ARG A 388 -9.29 8.84 3.35
N HIS A 389 -9.31 7.72 4.09
CA HIS A 389 -8.12 6.91 4.32
C HIS A 389 -7.50 6.36 3.03
N PHE A 390 -8.32 5.80 2.13
CA PHE A 390 -7.84 5.29 0.85
C PHE A 390 -7.26 6.42 -0.04
N ILE A 391 -7.90 7.59 -0.04
CA ILE A 391 -7.42 8.77 -0.77
C ILE A 391 -6.07 9.24 -0.21
N ASP A 392 -5.93 9.29 1.12
CA ASP A 392 -4.70 9.72 1.79
C ASP A 392 -3.54 8.76 1.47
N LEU A 393 -3.79 7.44 1.44
CA LEU A 393 -2.79 6.43 1.03
C LEU A 393 -2.31 6.66 -0.40
N LEU A 394 -3.22 6.93 -1.34
CA LEU A 394 -2.86 7.21 -2.73
C LEU A 394 -2.05 8.51 -2.83
N ARG A 395 -2.51 9.60 -2.21
CA ARG A 395 -1.85 10.91 -2.26
C ARG A 395 -0.46 10.90 -1.62
N PHE A 396 -0.31 10.22 -0.49
CA PHE A 396 0.99 10.05 0.16
C PHE A 396 2.01 9.42 -0.80
N ASN A 397 1.62 8.32 -1.45
CA ASN A 397 2.45 7.60 -2.40
C ASN A 397 2.72 8.41 -3.67
N PHE A 398 1.68 9.02 -4.26
CA PHE A 398 1.77 9.72 -5.53
C PHE A 398 2.58 11.02 -5.48
N ARG A 399 2.83 11.55 -4.28
CA ARG A 399 3.76 12.66 -4.08
C ARG A 399 5.22 12.29 -4.42
N PHE A 400 5.60 11.03 -4.24
CA PHE A 400 6.99 10.58 -4.39
C PHE A 400 7.19 9.59 -5.54
N ALA A 401 6.17 8.77 -5.84
CA ALA A 401 6.27 7.72 -6.83
C ALA A 401 5.72 8.17 -8.20
N LYS A 402 6.30 7.64 -9.28
CA LYS A 402 5.77 7.74 -10.66
C LYS A 402 5.05 6.48 -11.13
N PHE A 403 5.18 5.40 -10.38
CA PHE A 403 4.21 4.32 -10.43
C PHE A 403 3.93 3.76 -9.04
N LEU A 404 2.73 3.24 -8.85
CA LEU A 404 2.33 2.55 -7.63
C LEU A 404 1.82 1.17 -8.00
N ARG A 405 2.45 0.14 -7.46
CA ARG A 405 1.90 -1.21 -7.42
C ARG A 405 0.92 -1.29 -6.27
N LEU A 406 -0.32 -1.69 -6.54
CA LEU A 406 -1.28 -2.08 -5.52
C LEU A 406 -1.19 -3.59 -5.37
N ASP A 407 -0.75 -4.02 -4.19
CA ASP A 407 -0.75 -5.41 -3.81
C ASP A 407 -2.19 -5.94 -3.72
N HIS A 408 -2.44 -7.13 -4.26
CA HIS A 408 -3.75 -7.78 -4.28
C HIS A 408 -4.87 -6.85 -4.79
N ILE A 409 -4.80 -6.38 -6.04
CA ILE A 409 -5.74 -5.36 -6.56
C ILE A 409 -7.21 -5.82 -6.54
N MET A 410 -7.45 -7.12 -6.46
CA MET A 410 -8.76 -7.71 -6.21
C MET A 410 -9.43 -7.11 -4.96
N GLY A 411 -8.67 -6.64 -3.99
CA GLY A 411 -9.13 -5.92 -2.80
C GLY A 411 -9.97 -4.68 -3.10
N LEU A 412 -9.85 -4.08 -4.28
CA LEU A 412 -10.78 -3.02 -4.70
C LEU A 412 -12.21 -3.54 -4.88
N GLN A 413 -12.38 -4.81 -5.26
CA GLN A 413 -13.67 -5.44 -5.47
C GLN A 413 -14.11 -6.31 -4.29
N ARG A 414 -13.20 -7.12 -3.73
CA ARG A 414 -13.52 -8.04 -2.63
C ARG A 414 -12.27 -8.49 -1.89
N LEU A 415 -12.43 -8.83 -0.62
CA LEU A 415 -11.39 -9.43 0.21
C LEU A 415 -11.91 -10.73 0.81
N PHE A 416 -11.04 -11.71 0.97
CA PHE A 416 -11.38 -12.95 1.65
C PHE A 416 -11.17 -12.77 3.15
N TRP A 417 -12.27 -12.75 3.91
CA TRP A 417 -12.30 -12.54 5.34
C TRP A 417 -12.36 -13.87 6.06
N ILE A 418 -11.56 -14.00 7.11
CA ILE A 418 -11.47 -15.17 7.98
C ILE A 418 -11.81 -14.68 9.39
N PRO A 419 -12.85 -15.23 10.06
CA PRO A 419 -13.09 -14.96 11.47
C PRO A 419 -11.84 -15.23 12.30
N ARG A 420 -11.53 -14.36 13.26
CA ARG A 420 -10.31 -14.48 14.07
C ARG A 420 -10.31 -15.80 14.83
N GLY A 421 -9.22 -16.56 14.72
CA GLY A 421 -9.07 -17.89 15.31
C GLY A 421 -9.60 -19.04 14.45
N ALA A 422 -10.31 -18.77 13.36
CA ALA A 422 -10.78 -19.80 12.43
C ALA A 422 -9.70 -20.21 11.41
N HIS A 423 -9.87 -21.39 10.82
CA HIS A 423 -9.01 -21.86 9.74
C HIS A 423 -9.31 -21.08 8.44
N PRO A 424 -8.34 -20.80 7.54
CA PRO A 424 -8.63 -20.09 6.28
C PRO A 424 -9.71 -20.72 5.40
N ARG A 425 -9.95 -22.03 5.54
CA ARG A 425 -11.06 -22.76 4.87
C ARG A 425 -12.44 -22.27 5.29
N GLU A 426 -12.55 -21.66 6.45
CA GLU A 426 -13.81 -21.18 7.05
C GLU A 426 -14.07 -19.71 6.71
N GLY A 427 -13.22 -19.09 5.89
CA GLY A 427 -13.42 -17.72 5.40
C GLY A 427 -14.36 -17.62 4.19
N THR A 428 -14.68 -16.39 3.81
CA THR A 428 -15.46 -16.07 2.61
C THR A 428 -15.14 -14.69 2.06
N TYR A 429 -15.57 -14.41 0.83
CA TYR A 429 -15.40 -13.08 0.22
C TYR A 429 -16.44 -12.07 0.71
N VAL A 430 -15.96 -10.91 1.16
CA VAL A 430 -16.75 -9.71 1.41
C VAL A 430 -16.53 -8.73 0.26
N GLN A 431 -17.62 -8.19 -0.30
CA GLN A 431 -17.56 -7.26 -1.43
C GLN A 431 -17.29 -5.83 -0.95
N ASN A 432 -16.51 -5.10 -1.76
CA ASN A 432 -16.27 -3.67 -1.65
C ASN A 432 -17.04 -2.90 -2.73
N PHE A 433 -17.16 -1.59 -2.57
CA PHE A 433 -17.75 -0.68 -3.55
C PHE A 433 -16.80 -0.43 -4.73
N PHE A 434 -16.64 -1.45 -5.58
CA PHE A 434 -15.59 -1.51 -6.60
C PHE A 434 -15.56 -0.30 -7.55
N ALA A 435 -16.72 0.12 -8.04
CA ALA A 435 -16.81 1.23 -8.98
C ALA A 435 -16.35 2.56 -8.34
N GLU A 436 -16.60 2.74 -7.04
CA GLU A 436 -16.25 3.95 -6.31
C GLU A 436 -14.74 4.01 -6.07
N ARG A 437 -14.17 2.93 -5.53
CA ARG A 437 -12.71 2.80 -5.31
C ARG A 437 -11.92 2.90 -6.62
N LEU A 438 -12.39 2.26 -7.69
CA LEU A 438 -11.75 2.34 -9.00
C LEU A 438 -11.81 3.77 -9.58
N GLY A 439 -12.91 4.49 -9.38
CA GLY A 439 -13.04 5.89 -9.79
C GLY A 439 -12.05 6.80 -9.08
N ILE A 440 -11.94 6.64 -7.76
CA ILE A 440 -10.95 7.35 -6.93
C ILE A 440 -9.53 7.06 -7.40
N LEU A 441 -9.19 5.78 -7.60
CA LEU A 441 -7.87 5.38 -8.08
C LEU A 441 -7.54 6.00 -9.44
N THR A 442 -8.49 6.00 -10.38
CA THR A 442 -8.30 6.61 -11.71
C THR A 442 -8.16 8.13 -11.64
N LEU A 443 -8.92 8.78 -10.75
CA LEU A 443 -8.84 10.22 -10.53
C LEU A 443 -7.47 10.61 -9.97
N GLU A 444 -7.05 9.97 -8.89
CA GLU A 444 -5.81 10.30 -8.20
C GLU A 444 -4.59 9.98 -9.08
N SER A 445 -4.62 8.87 -9.83
CA SER A 445 -3.58 8.51 -10.80
C SER A 445 -3.44 9.56 -11.90
N TYR A 446 -4.56 10.00 -12.47
CA TYR A 446 -4.57 11.01 -13.53
C TYR A 446 -4.06 12.36 -13.03
N ARG A 447 -4.53 12.82 -11.85
CA ARG A 447 -4.13 14.11 -11.27
C ARG A 447 -2.64 14.19 -10.96
N HIS A 448 -2.04 13.08 -10.53
CA HIS A 448 -0.62 13.04 -10.16
C HIS A 448 0.30 12.56 -11.29
N GLY A 449 -0.25 12.11 -12.42
CA GLY A 449 0.53 11.53 -13.52
C GLY A 449 1.28 10.27 -13.09
N VAL A 450 0.63 9.42 -12.28
CA VAL A 450 1.25 8.22 -11.70
C VAL A 450 0.67 6.96 -12.33
N VAL A 451 1.53 6.10 -12.87
CA VAL A 451 1.12 4.81 -13.44
C VAL A 451 0.65 3.88 -12.32
N VAL A 452 -0.48 3.23 -12.51
CA VAL A 452 -0.99 2.24 -11.55
C VAL A 452 -0.75 0.84 -12.10
N ILE A 453 -0.13 0.00 -11.27
CA ILE A 453 0.07 -1.43 -11.53
C ILE A 453 -0.80 -2.18 -10.54
N GLY A 454 -1.67 -3.06 -11.03
CA GLY A 454 -2.40 -3.99 -10.19
C GLY A 454 -1.70 -5.33 -10.15
N GLU A 455 -1.36 -5.81 -8.96
CA GLU A 455 -1.03 -7.22 -8.82
C GLU A 455 -2.32 -8.03 -8.95
N ASP A 456 -2.43 -8.76 -10.07
CA ASP A 456 -3.57 -9.59 -10.45
C ASP A 456 -3.17 -11.06 -10.70
N LEU A 457 -2.49 -11.64 -9.70
CA LEU A 457 -2.11 -13.05 -9.62
C LEU A 457 -3.12 -13.84 -8.76
N GLY A 458 -3.08 -15.16 -8.87
CA GLY A 458 -4.01 -16.06 -8.21
C GLY A 458 -5.42 -16.05 -8.80
N THR A 459 -6.44 -16.22 -7.95
CA THR A 459 -7.85 -16.37 -8.37
C THR A 459 -8.52 -15.02 -8.63
N VAL A 460 -8.24 -14.44 -9.80
CA VAL A 460 -8.73 -13.11 -10.18
C VAL A 460 -10.06 -13.18 -10.93
N PRO A 461 -11.12 -12.49 -10.48
CA PRO A 461 -12.36 -12.39 -11.24
C PRO A 461 -12.15 -11.73 -12.60
N ASN A 462 -12.74 -12.28 -13.66
CA ASN A 462 -12.71 -11.67 -15.00
C ASN A 462 -13.25 -10.22 -15.03
N SER A 463 -14.14 -9.86 -14.11
CA SER A 463 -14.62 -8.48 -13.93
C SER A 463 -13.49 -7.52 -13.56
N VAL A 464 -12.55 -7.94 -12.69
CA VAL A 464 -11.41 -7.14 -12.25
C VAL A 464 -10.46 -6.89 -13.41
N ARG A 465 -10.02 -7.95 -14.12
CA ARG A 465 -9.10 -7.80 -15.26
C ARG A 465 -9.67 -6.88 -16.35
N ARG A 466 -10.93 -7.06 -16.72
CA ARG A 466 -11.61 -6.18 -17.71
C ARG A 466 -11.74 -4.73 -17.22
N ALA A 467 -11.97 -4.53 -15.92
CA ALA A 467 -12.06 -3.20 -15.36
C ALA A 467 -10.68 -2.50 -15.33
N MET A 468 -9.62 -3.22 -14.96
CA MET A 468 -8.23 -2.73 -15.01
C MET A 468 -7.83 -2.32 -16.41
N GLU A 469 -8.09 -3.18 -17.40
CA GLU A 469 -7.80 -2.90 -18.81
C GLU A 469 -8.47 -1.58 -19.24
N LYS A 470 -9.79 -1.47 -19.04
CA LYS A 470 -10.56 -0.27 -19.40
C LYS A 470 -10.13 0.98 -18.64
N ALA A 471 -9.70 0.82 -17.39
CA ALA A 471 -9.25 1.89 -16.52
C ALA A 471 -7.79 2.30 -16.75
N GLY A 472 -7.05 1.65 -17.67
CA GLY A 472 -5.63 1.98 -17.89
C GLY A 472 -4.72 1.58 -16.73
N ILE A 473 -5.05 0.49 -16.03
CA ILE A 473 -4.21 -0.09 -14.97
C ILE A 473 -3.39 -1.24 -15.55
N LEU A 474 -2.08 -1.25 -15.32
CA LEU A 474 -1.21 -2.32 -15.82
C LEU A 474 -1.48 -3.63 -15.05
N SER A 475 -1.63 -4.74 -15.77
CA SER A 475 -1.67 -6.09 -15.18
C SER A 475 -0.25 -6.57 -14.85
N THR A 476 -0.09 -7.40 -13.83
CA THR A 476 1.20 -8.03 -13.52
C THR A 476 1.33 -9.35 -14.25
N LYS A 477 2.49 -9.58 -14.87
CA LYS A 477 2.81 -10.80 -15.63
C LYS A 477 4.13 -11.37 -15.11
N VAL A 478 4.06 -12.46 -14.37
CA VAL A 478 5.24 -13.14 -13.83
C VAL A 478 5.56 -14.29 -14.77
N PHE A 479 6.75 -14.26 -15.36
CA PHE A 479 7.20 -15.25 -16.35
C PHE A 479 6.88 -16.70 -15.98
N TYR A 480 7.08 -17.09 -14.71
CA TYR A 480 6.80 -18.44 -14.22
C TYR A 480 5.33 -18.88 -14.36
N PHE A 481 4.39 -17.94 -14.38
CA PHE A 481 2.94 -18.19 -14.43
C PHE A 481 2.34 -17.99 -15.82
N GLU A 482 3.11 -17.44 -16.76
CA GLU A 482 2.62 -17.12 -18.09
C GLU A 482 2.69 -18.34 -19.00
N LYS A 483 1.61 -19.13 -18.93
CA LYS A 483 1.40 -20.33 -19.75
C LYS A 483 0.27 -20.12 -20.77
N ASP A 484 0.29 -20.86 -21.86
CA ASP A 484 -0.80 -20.95 -22.83
C ASP A 484 -1.85 -22.00 -22.43
N SER A 485 -2.83 -22.26 -23.29
CA SER A 485 -3.88 -23.25 -23.04
C SER A 485 -3.36 -24.70 -22.94
N GLU A 486 -2.17 -24.98 -23.47
CA GLU A 486 -1.50 -26.28 -23.42
C GLU A 486 -0.47 -26.35 -22.27
N GLN A 487 -0.51 -25.40 -21.32
CA GLN A 487 0.43 -25.28 -20.19
C GLN A 487 1.88 -25.00 -20.60
N LYS A 488 2.13 -24.60 -21.85
CA LYS A 488 3.48 -24.25 -22.34
C LYS A 488 3.78 -22.77 -22.06
N PRO A 489 5.07 -22.39 -21.90
CA PRO A 489 5.46 -21.00 -21.75
C PRO A 489 4.90 -20.10 -22.85
N ARG A 490 4.31 -18.96 -22.46
CA ARG A 490 3.72 -18.00 -23.40
C ARG A 490 4.80 -17.30 -24.23
N HIS A 491 4.60 -17.20 -25.54
CA HIS A 491 5.50 -16.44 -26.41
C HIS A 491 5.51 -14.94 -26.03
N PRO A 492 6.68 -14.26 -25.95
CA PRO A 492 6.79 -12.86 -25.56
C PRO A 492 5.91 -11.89 -26.35
N SER A 493 5.69 -12.14 -27.64
CA SER A 493 4.80 -11.31 -28.49
C SER A 493 3.32 -11.37 -28.09
N LEU A 494 2.92 -12.37 -27.31
CA LEU A 494 1.54 -12.57 -26.84
C LEU A 494 1.30 -11.95 -25.46
N TYR A 495 2.30 -11.34 -24.84
CA TYR A 495 2.12 -10.62 -23.59
C TYR A 495 1.28 -9.36 -23.85
N PRO A 496 0.29 -9.05 -22.99
CA PRO A 496 -0.51 -7.83 -23.14
C PRO A 496 0.38 -6.59 -23.15
N SER A 497 0.08 -5.61 -24.01
CA SER A 497 0.82 -4.35 -24.03
C SER A 497 0.66 -3.52 -22.75
N GLN A 498 -0.48 -3.68 -22.06
CA GLN A 498 -0.81 -3.03 -20.80
C GLN A 498 -0.42 -3.92 -19.60
N SER A 499 0.86 -4.29 -19.52
CA SER A 499 1.38 -5.09 -18.42
C SER A 499 2.71 -4.60 -17.86
N PHE A 500 2.91 -4.92 -16.58
CA PHE A 500 4.18 -4.91 -15.90
C PHE A 500 4.68 -6.36 -15.83
N THR A 501 5.69 -6.68 -16.64
CA THR A 501 6.20 -8.04 -16.81
C THR A 501 7.51 -8.21 -16.05
N THR A 502 7.60 -9.26 -15.24
CA THR A 502 8.82 -9.62 -14.50
C THR A 502 9.20 -11.07 -14.74
N LEU A 503 10.49 -11.38 -14.60
CA LEU A 503 10.94 -12.77 -14.53
C LEU A 503 10.45 -13.44 -13.24
N ASN A 504 10.46 -12.67 -12.14
CA ASN A 504 10.13 -13.16 -10.81
C ASN A 504 9.53 -12.05 -9.93
N THR A 505 9.04 -12.40 -8.73
CA THR A 505 8.64 -11.49 -7.65
C THR A 505 9.44 -11.79 -6.37
N HIS A 506 9.24 -10.99 -5.33
CA HIS A 506 9.87 -11.22 -4.02
C HIS A 506 9.28 -12.44 -3.27
N ASP A 507 8.08 -12.90 -3.64
CA ASP A 507 7.41 -14.08 -3.06
C ASP A 507 7.88 -15.42 -3.64
N MET A 508 8.73 -15.36 -4.65
CA MET A 508 9.07 -16.50 -5.50
C MET A 508 10.59 -16.70 -5.53
N PRO A 509 11.07 -17.94 -5.70
CA PRO A 509 12.50 -18.23 -5.72
C PRO A 509 13.19 -17.46 -6.85
N THR A 510 14.45 -17.08 -6.63
CA THR A 510 15.30 -16.55 -7.71
C THR A 510 15.33 -17.53 -8.89
N LEU A 511 15.67 -17.06 -10.09
CA LEU A 511 15.75 -17.93 -11.27
C LEU A 511 16.63 -19.16 -11.02
N LEU A 512 17.79 -18.98 -10.40
CA LEU A 512 18.67 -20.09 -10.05
C LEU A 512 18.03 -21.03 -9.01
N GLY A 513 17.32 -20.48 -8.02
CA GLY A 513 16.57 -21.28 -7.04
C GLY A 513 15.43 -22.07 -7.69
N PHE A 514 14.74 -21.47 -8.65
CA PHE A 514 13.66 -22.10 -9.41
C PHE A 514 14.19 -23.27 -10.26
N LEU A 515 15.30 -23.05 -10.98
CA LEU A 515 15.92 -24.09 -11.80
C LEU A 515 16.48 -25.25 -10.97
N ASN A 516 16.95 -24.99 -9.75
CA ASN A 516 17.48 -26.00 -8.84
C ASN A 516 16.45 -26.53 -7.83
N TYR A 517 15.16 -26.24 -8.01
CA TYR A 517 14.08 -26.73 -7.14
C TYR A 517 14.22 -26.33 -5.65
N HIS A 518 14.97 -25.27 -5.34
CA HIS A 518 15.26 -24.88 -3.95
C HIS A 518 13.98 -24.54 -3.17
N ASP A 519 13.01 -23.90 -3.81
CA ASP A 519 11.71 -23.58 -3.23
C ASP A 519 10.95 -24.83 -2.81
N ILE A 520 10.94 -25.86 -3.65
CA ILE A 520 10.25 -27.13 -3.39
C ILE A 520 10.93 -27.85 -2.22
N GLN A 521 12.26 -27.93 -2.24
CA GLN A 521 13.04 -28.55 -1.16
C GLN A 521 12.82 -27.87 0.19
N ILE A 522 12.75 -26.53 0.21
CA ILE A 522 12.49 -25.77 1.44
C ILE A 522 11.07 -26.05 1.94
N ARG A 523 10.06 -26.06 1.07
CA ARG A 523 8.67 -26.35 1.47
C ARG A 523 8.47 -27.75 1.99
N GLU A 524 9.11 -28.74 1.37
CA GLU A 524 9.12 -30.12 1.85
C GLU A 524 9.76 -30.20 3.24
N LYS A 525 10.93 -29.57 3.44
CA LYS A 525 11.60 -29.50 4.75
C LYS A 525 10.77 -28.80 5.82
N LEU A 526 9.99 -27.80 5.44
CA LEU A 526 9.09 -27.06 6.34
C LEU A 526 7.75 -27.76 6.57
N GLY A 527 7.50 -28.92 5.93
CA GLY A 527 6.23 -29.65 6.04
C GLY A 527 5.04 -28.96 5.37
N ILE A 528 5.29 -27.96 4.53
CA ILE A 528 4.26 -27.28 3.72
C ILE A 528 3.78 -28.22 2.61
N PHE A 529 4.71 -28.97 2.02
CA PHE A 529 4.42 -30.04 1.07
C PHE A 529 4.72 -31.39 1.70
N THR A 530 3.83 -32.35 1.47
CA THR A 530 4.14 -33.77 1.64
C THR A 530 5.20 -34.20 0.62
N PRO A 531 5.93 -35.30 0.86
CA PRO A 531 6.90 -35.83 -0.10
C PRO A 531 6.28 -36.10 -1.49
N GLU A 532 5.03 -36.54 -1.52
CA GLU A 532 4.27 -36.81 -2.76
C GLU A 532 3.95 -35.51 -3.53
N GLU A 533 3.53 -34.46 -2.83
CA GLU A 533 3.30 -33.14 -3.43
C GLU A 533 4.60 -32.51 -3.92
N ALA A 534 5.69 -32.62 -3.16
CA ALA A 534 7.00 -32.15 -3.56
C ALA A 534 7.51 -32.87 -4.83
N GLU A 535 7.32 -34.18 -4.91
CA GLU A 535 7.67 -34.97 -6.09
C GLU A 535 6.83 -34.58 -7.31
N ARG A 536 5.51 -34.38 -7.14
CA ARG A 536 4.64 -33.88 -8.21
C ARG A 536 5.13 -32.52 -8.72
N GLN A 537 5.43 -31.58 -7.83
CA GLN A 537 5.93 -30.25 -8.18
C GLN A 537 7.29 -30.30 -8.90
N ARG A 538 8.18 -31.22 -8.54
CA ARG A 538 9.46 -31.42 -9.25
C ARG A 538 9.23 -31.84 -10.70
N ARG A 539 8.34 -32.80 -10.95
CA ARG A 539 8.01 -33.26 -12.31
C ARG A 539 7.38 -32.16 -13.17
N GLU A 540 6.42 -31.43 -12.62
CA GLU A 540 5.80 -30.28 -13.30
C GLU A 540 6.84 -29.20 -13.64
N ARG A 541 7.81 -28.97 -12.75
CA ARG A 541 8.91 -28.02 -12.95
C ARG A 541 9.88 -28.50 -14.03
N GLU A 542 10.25 -29.78 -14.03
CA GLU A 542 11.12 -30.40 -15.03
C GLU A 542 10.50 -30.28 -16.44
N GLU A 543 9.24 -30.69 -16.60
CA GLU A 543 8.51 -30.57 -17.86
C GLU A 543 8.40 -29.10 -18.33
N PHE A 544 8.18 -28.17 -17.40
CA PHE A 544 8.15 -26.74 -17.73
C PHE A 544 9.50 -26.24 -18.25
N ILE A 545 10.61 -26.65 -17.61
CA ILE A 545 11.96 -26.25 -18.02
C ILE A 545 12.32 -26.85 -19.38
N GLU A 546 12.02 -28.12 -19.63
CA GLU A 546 12.26 -28.76 -20.93
C GLU A 546 11.49 -28.07 -22.05
N ASN A 547 10.19 -27.79 -21.82
CA ASN A 547 9.37 -27.06 -22.79
C ASN A 547 9.91 -25.65 -23.03
N LEU A 548 10.34 -24.95 -21.98
CA LEU A 548 10.92 -23.62 -22.10
C LEU A 548 12.18 -23.60 -22.96
N LEU A 549 13.12 -24.51 -22.70
CA LEU A 549 14.37 -24.60 -23.46
C LEU A 549 14.11 -24.91 -24.94
N ARG A 550 13.20 -25.85 -25.22
CA ARG A 550 12.78 -26.16 -26.60
C ARG A 550 12.19 -24.93 -27.29
N MET A 551 11.30 -24.21 -26.61
CA MET A 551 10.66 -23.01 -27.17
C MET A 551 11.66 -21.87 -27.40
N TRP A 552 12.63 -21.66 -26.50
CA TRP A 552 13.68 -20.66 -26.71
C TRP A 552 14.52 -20.96 -27.96
N GLN A 553 14.83 -22.23 -28.22
CA GLN A 553 15.48 -22.63 -29.47
C GLN A 553 14.59 -22.34 -30.68
N GLU A 554 13.29 -22.69 -30.61
CA GLU A 554 12.32 -22.40 -31.68
C GLU A 554 12.15 -20.89 -31.93
N TRP A 555 12.27 -20.06 -30.90
CA TRP A 555 12.20 -18.59 -30.99
C TRP A 555 13.52 -17.95 -31.43
N GLY A 556 14.57 -18.74 -31.65
CA GLY A 556 15.88 -18.28 -32.09
C GLY A 556 16.73 -17.66 -30.99
N TRP A 557 16.43 -17.92 -29.71
CA TRP A 557 17.24 -17.52 -28.57
C TRP A 557 18.27 -18.61 -28.27
N ASN A 558 19.21 -18.81 -29.18
CA ASN A 558 20.27 -19.81 -29.05
C ASN A 558 21.37 -19.33 -28.09
N GLU A 559 22.05 -20.26 -27.42
CA GLU A 559 23.25 -20.00 -26.63
C GLU A 559 24.34 -19.42 -27.53
N GLY A 560 24.55 -18.09 -27.46
CA GLY A 560 25.55 -17.38 -28.26
C GLY A 560 25.20 -15.95 -28.71
N ALA A 561 24.10 -15.36 -28.22
CA ALA A 561 23.79 -13.94 -28.40
C ALA A 561 24.22 -13.09 -27.21
#